data_AF-W8C7L5-F1
#
_entry.id   AF-W8C7L5-F1
#
_cell.length_a   1.000
_cell.length_b   1.000
_cell.length_c   1.000
_cell.angle_alpha   90.00
_cell.angle_beta   90.00
_cell.angle_gamma   90.00
#
_symmetry.space_group_name_H-M   'P 1'
#
loop_
_entity.id
_entity.type
_entity.pdbx_description
1 polymer ?
#
loop_
_entity_poly.entity_id
_entity_poly.type
_entity_poly.pdbx_seq_one_letter_code
_entity_poly.pdbx_strand_id
1 'polypeptide(L)'
;MGDLINHFDGFKKLGFDCANQWILYDDRFQKFFNFFTENITDVNILTEHEVLEYEELKHRNDLLETDERAAKLKELEIANPGLLQYTEEQVASMIEELHLLEHTEECYVNLVDDMRCTKNKINSQLGDLENEISILTNRESDLLSECQAKARQLEEMQRENLKLSNEATRCFTKIQSPPLFIHQLPIDQYLLKCETFMKYFTLYMKENFKIQDYTDLDNTAVDHTEFSDKLQSLAKSMEYYTLEYIKEKAKSRATH
;
A
#
# COMPACT_ATOMS: atom_id res chain seq x y z
N MET A 1 -34.83 -70.99 -15.69
CA MET A 1 -34.17 -71.51 -14.47
C MET A 1 -32.92 -70.70 -14.17
N GLY A 2 -33.05 -69.40 -13.88
CA GLY A 2 -31.89 -68.51 -13.76
C GLY A 2 -31.97 -67.38 -12.74
N ASP A 3 -33.12 -67.13 -12.09
CA ASP A 3 -33.30 -65.90 -11.30
C ASP A 3 -33.08 -66.04 -9.77
N LEU A 4 -33.24 -67.23 -9.18
CA LEU A 4 -33.09 -67.40 -7.72
C LEU A 4 -31.64 -67.29 -7.22
N ILE A 5 -30.66 -67.51 -8.10
CA ILE A 5 -29.23 -67.45 -7.76
C ILE A 5 -28.78 -65.99 -7.55
N ASN A 6 -29.41 -65.02 -8.21
CA ASN A 6 -29.08 -63.60 -8.05
C ASN A 6 -29.56 -63.00 -6.72
N HIS A 7 -30.47 -63.69 -6.01
CA HIS A 7 -31.02 -63.26 -4.72
C HIS A 7 -30.40 -64.00 -3.52
N PHE A 8 -29.30 -64.71 -3.73
CA PHE A 8 -28.60 -65.53 -2.74
C PHE A 8 -28.15 -64.72 -1.50
N ASP A 9 -27.80 -63.45 -1.67
CA ASP A 9 -27.40 -62.57 -0.57
C ASP A 9 -28.57 -62.26 0.39
N GLY A 10 -29.81 -62.18 -0.12
CA GLY A 10 -31.00 -61.97 0.72
C GLY A 10 -31.27 -63.15 1.65
N PHE A 11 -31.20 -64.37 1.13
CA PHE A 11 -31.40 -65.59 1.93
C PHE A 11 -30.31 -65.82 2.98
N LYS A 12 -29.07 -65.47 2.65
CA LYS A 12 -27.94 -65.56 3.57
C LYS A 12 -28.06 -64.54 4.72
N LYS A 13 -28.49 -63.31 4.43
CA LYS A 13 -28.77 -62.28 5.45
C LYS A 13 -29.86 -62.70 6.44
N LEU A 14 -30.82 -63.51 6.00
CA LEU A 14 -31.92 -64.04 6.81
C LEU A 14 -31.59 -65.34 7.57
N GLY A 15 -30.34 -65.81 7.51
CA GLY A 15 -29.89 -66.98 8.27
C GLY A 15 -30.32 -68.33 7.69
N PHE A 16 -30.77 -68.40 6.44
CA PHE A 16 -31.00 -69.69 5.79
C PHE A 16 -29.68 -70.42 5.57
N ASP A 17 -29.57 -71.65 6.08
CA ASP A 17 -28.44 -72.52 5.84
C ASP A 17 -28.42 -72.95 4.35
N CYS A 18 -27.65 -72.21 3.56
CA CYS A 18 -27.50 -72.40 2.12
C CYS A 18 -26.74 -73.70 1.76
N ALA A 19 -26.47 -74.59 2.73
CA ALA A 19 -25.99 -75.95 2.47
C ALA A 19 -27.11 -76.88 1.95
N ASN A 20 -28.38 -76.65 2.31
CA ASN A 20 -29.53 -77.43 1.86
C ASN A 20 -30.19 -76.85 0.60
N GLN A 21 -29.39 -76.70 -0.45
CA GLN A 21 -29.79 -76.05 -1.72
C GLN A 21 -30.90 -76.80 -2.47
N TRP A 22 -31.15 -78.07 -2.14
CA TRP A 22 -32.18 -78.89 -2.79
C TRP A 22 -33.61 -78.35 -2.58
N ILE A 23 -33.86 -77.63 -1.47
CA ILE A 23 -35.16 -77.01 -1.16
C ILE A 23 -35.49 -75.87 -2.15
N LEU A 24 -34.47 -75.19 -2.67
CA LEU A 24 -34.63 -74.11 -3.65
C LEU A 24 -35.02 -74.63 -5.05
N TYR A 25 -34.92 -75.94 -5.29
CA TYR A 25 -35.28 -76.59 -6.55
C TYR A 25 -36.52 -77.48 -6.44
N ASP A 26 -37.21 -77.51 -5.28
CA ASP A 26 -38.51 -78.19 -5.15
C ASP A 26 -39.61 -77.29 -5.73
N ASP A 27 -40.30 -77.80 -6.76
CA ASP A 27 -41.39 -77.11 -7.46
C ASP A 27 -42.51 -76.60 -6.51
N ARG A 28 -42.66 -77.22 -5.34
CA ARG A 28 -43.64 -76.81 -4.33
C ARG A 28 -43.25 -75.51 -3.62
N PHE A 29 -41.94 -75.26 -3.45
CA PHE A 29 -41.41 -74.09 -2.74
C PHE A 29 -40.90 -73.00 -3.69
N GLN A 30 -40.70 -73.31 -4.97
CA GLN A 30 -40.31 -72.36 -6.00
C GLN A 30 -41.17 -71.09 -6.01
N LYS A 31 -42.49 -71.23 -5.87
CA LYS A 31 -43.42 -70.09 -5.82
C LYS A 31 -43.22 -69.22 -4.58
N PHE A 32 -42.92 -69.84 -3.44
CA PHE A 32 -42.67 -69.14 -2.18
C PHE A 32 -41.38 -68.34 -2.25
N PHE A 33 -40.29 -68.94 -2.75
CA PHE A 33 -39.01 -68.24 -2.84
C PHE A 33 -39.02 -67.10 -3.86
N ASN A 34 -39.68 -67.28 -5.01
CA ASN A 34 -39.88 -66.19 -5.96
C ASN A 34 -40.69 -65.04 -5.34
N PHE A 35 -41.79 -65.34 -4.66
CA PHE A 35 -42.57 -64.33 -3.93
C PHE A 35 -41.71 -63.62 -2.87
N PHE A 36 -40.92 -64.37 -2.12
CA PHE A 36 -40.09 -63.85 -1.06
C PHE A 36 -39.01 -62.88 -1.58
N THR A 37 -38.31 -63.24 -2.66
CA THR A 37 -37.27 -62.37 -3.26
C THR A 37 -37.83 -61.14 -3.95
N GLU A 38 -39.06 -61.22 -4.46
CA GLU A 38 -39.71 -60.10 -5.15
C GLU A 38 -40.36 -59.11 -4.16
N ASN A 39 -40.80 -59.56 -2.99
CA ASN A 39 -41.63 -58.75 -2.07
C ASN A 39 -40.95 -58.38 -0.75
N ILE A 40 -39.85 -59.05 -0.37
CA ILE A 40 -39.12 -58.75 0.85
C ILE A 40 -37.79 -58.06 0.52
N THR A 41 -37.69 -56.80 0.93
CA THR A 41 -36.49 -55.95 0.80
C THR A 41 -35.94 -55.59 2.19
N ASP A 42 -34.70 -55.11 2.26
CA ASP A 42 -34.04 -54.68 3.51
C ASP A 42 -34.88 -53.62 4.29
N VAL A 43 -35.73 -52.85 3.60
CA VAL A 43 -36.66 -51.86 4.19
C VAL A 43 -37.90 -52.49 4.88
N ASN A 44 -38.25 -53.74 4.52
CA ASN A 44 -39.45 -54.42 5.00
C ASN A 44 -39.13 -55.53 6.03
N ILE A 45 -37.85 -55.71 6.37
CA ILE A 45 -37.40 -56.67 7.38
C ILE A 45 -37.09 -55.88 8.64
N LEU A 46 -37.83 -56.16 9.72
CA LEU A 46 -37.52 -55.60 11.04
C LEU A 46 -36.16 -56.13 11.50
N THR A 47 -35.27 -55.22 11.86
CA THR A 47 -34.01 -55.53 12.52
C THR A 47 -34.24 -55.96 13.97
N GLU A 48 -33.32 -56.74 14.54
CA GLU A 48 -33.39 -57.15 15.95
C GLU A 48 -33.48 -55.94 16.89
N HIS A 49 -32.85 -54.81 16.51
CA HIS A 49 -32.93 -53.56 17.25
C HIS A 49 -34.34 -52.97 17.24
N GLU A 50 -35.00 -52.89 16.08
CA GLU A 50 -36.37 -52.37 15.97
C GLU A 50 -37.39 -53.25 16.71
N VAL A 51 -37.18 -54.56 16.73
CA VAL A 51 -38.03 -55.49 17.52
C VAL A 51 -37.86 -55.24 19.01
N LEU A 52 -36.62 -55.05 19.48
CA LEU A 52 -36.32 -54.70 20.87
C LEU A 52 -36.93 -53.35 21.26
N GLU A 53 -36.78 -52.33 20.42
CA GLU A 53 -37.39 -51.02 20.67
C GLU A 53 -38.93 -51.11 20.74
N TYR A 54 -39.55 -51.88 19.84
CA TYR A 54 -40.99 -52.11 19.88
C TYR A 54 -41.43 -52.81 21.18
N GLU A 55 -40.69 -53.81 21.63
CA GLU A 55 -40.96 -54.51 22.89
C GLU A 55 -40.76 -53.60 24.10
N GLU A 56 -39.72 -52.76 24.11
CA GLU A 56 -39.49 -51.76 25.16
C GLU A 56 -40.60 -50.71 25.22
N LEU A 57 -41.03 -50.18 24.08
CA LEU A 57 -42.14 -49.22 24.00
C LEU A 57 -43.44 -49.84 24.51
N LYS A 58 -43.67 -51.11 24.18
CA LYS A 58 -44.82 -51.86 24.69
C LYS A 58 -44.72 -52.10 26.19
N HIS A 59 -43.53 -52.41 26.72
CA HIS A 59 -43.30 -52.61 28.15
C HIS A 59 -43.47 -51.34 28.98
N ARG A 60 -43.05 -50.19 28.43
CA ARG A 60 -43.21 -48.87 29.06
C ARG A 60 -44.61 -48.29 28.91
N ASN A 61 -45.46 -48.95 28.13
CA ASN A 61 -46.81 -48.50 27.77
C ASN A 61 -46.82 -47.15 27.03
N ASP A 62 -45.73 -46.87 26.30
CA ASP A 62 -45.52 -45.66 25.49
C ASP A 62 -45.88 -45.90 24.01
N LEU A 63 -46.26 -47.14 23.66
CA LEU A 63 -46.67 -47.49 22.31
C LEU A 63 -48.01 -46.85 21.98
N LEU A 64 -47.98 -45.82 21.12
CA LEU A 64 -49.19 -45.14 20.66
C LEU A 64 -49.97 -46.01 19.67
N GLU A 65 -51.24 -46.19 19.98
CA GLU A 65 -52.22 -46.78 19.08
C GLU A 65 -52.41 -45.91 17.84
N THR A 66 -52.94 -46.49 16.76
CA THR A 66 -53.01 -45.84 15.43
C THR A 66 -53.66 -44.46 15.44
N ASP A 67 -54.74 -44.29 16.21
CA ASP A 67 -55.48 -43.02 16.32
C ASP A 67 -54.72 -41.98 17.16
N GLU A 68 -54.08 -42.41 18.25
CA GLU A 68 -53.27 -41.56 19.12
C GLU A 68 -52.01 -41.08 18.41
N ARG A 69 -51.39 -41.94 17.59
CA ARG A 69 -50.25 -41.61 16.74
C ARG A 69 -50.61 -40.56 15.71
N ALA A 70 -51.75 -40.70 15.04
CA ALA A 70 -52.24 -39.70 14.08
C ALA A 70 -52.52 -38.34 14.76
N ALA A 71 -53.09 -38.36 15.96
CA ALA A 71 -53.31 -37.16 16.76
C ALA A 71 -51.98 -36.49 17.17
N LYS A 72 -51.00 -37.28 17.62
CA LYS A 72 -49.65 -36.81 17.99
C LYS A 72 -48.87 -36.25 16.82
N LEU A 73 -48.91 -36.90 15.66
CA LEU A 73 -48.28 -36.40 14.43
C LEU A 73 -48.90 -35.07 14.01
N LYS A 74 -50.22 -34.94 14.12
CA LYS A 74 -50.92 -33.68 13.84
C LYS A 74 -50.59 -32.58 14.84
N GLU A 75 -50.47 -32.91 16.12
CA GLU A 75 -50.01 -31.99 17.16
C GLU A 75 -48.56 -31.51 16.89
N LEU A 76 -47.68 -32.43 16.49
CA LEU A 76 -46.29 -32.12 16.11
C LEU A 76 -46.20 -31.23 14.88
N GLU A 77 -47.01 -31.48 13.85
CA GLU A 77 -47.07 -30.64 12.65
C GLU A 77 -47.66 -29.26 12.96
N ILE A 78 -48.61 -29.15 13.89
CA ILE A 78 -49.14 -27.84 14.34
C ILE A 78 -48.07 -27.07 15.13
N ALA A 79 -47.33 -27.75 16.01
CA ALA A 79 -46.29 -27.14 16.82
C ALA A 79 -45.05 -26.77 16.00
N ASN A 80 -44.71 -27.59 14.99
CA ASN A 80 -43.55 -27.43 14.12
C ASN A 80 -43.96 -27.67 12.66
N PRO A 81 -44.53 -26.64 12.00
CA PRO A 81 -44.97 -26.76 10.61
C PRO A 81 -43.80 -27.15 9.70
N GLY A 82 -44.00 -28.19 8.87
CA GLY A 82 -43.01 -28.64 7.91
C GLY A 82 -41.92 -29.56 8.46
N LEU A 83 -41.94 -29.89 9.76
CA LEU A 83 -40.95 -30.79 10.36
C LEU A 83 -40.96 -32.18 9.72
N LEU A 84 -42.14 -32.68 9.35
CA LEU A 84 -42.32 -33.99 8.74
C LEU A 84 -42.19 -33.99 7.20
N GLN A 85 -41.92 -32.83 6.60
CA GLN A 85 -41.88 -32.70 5.13
C GLN A 85 -40.54 -33.09 4.52
N TYR A 86 -39.46 -33.07 5.30
CA TYR A 86 -38.11 -33.34 4.81
C TYR A 86 -37.62 -34.70 5.26
N THR A 87 -36.96 -35.41 4.37
CA THR A 87 -36.25 -36.66 4.72
C THR A 87 -34.89 -36.33 5.35
N GLU A 88 -34.34 -37.27 6.12
CA GLU A 88 -32.99 -37.10 6.71
C GLU A 88 -31.92 -36.84 5.63
N GLU A 89 -32.03 -37.47 4.46
CA GLU A 89 -31.14 -37.22 3.32
C GLU A 89 -31.22 -35.78 2.81
N GLN A 90 -32.42 -35.20 2.75
CA GLN A 90 -32.61 -33.81 2.33
C GLN A 90 -32.04 -32.83 3.36
N VAL A 91 -32.20 -33.14 4.65
CA VAL A 91 -31.60 -32.34 5.74
C VAL A 91 -30.08 -32.42 5.68
N ALA A 92 -29.51 -33.60 5.48
CA ALA A 92 -28.06 -33.77 5.30
C ALA A 92 -27.53 -32.98 4.09
N SER A 93 -28.22 -33.06 2.95
CA SER A 93 -27.88 -32.27 1.75
C SER A 93 -27.93 -30.76 2.01
N MET A 94 -28.94 -30.27 2.71
CA MET A 94 -29.05 -28.85 3.07
C MET A 94 -27.93 -28.40 4.02
N ILE A 95 -27.50 -29.26 4.94
CA ILE A 95 -26.36 -28.98 5.83
C ILE A 95 -25.05 -28.88 5.03
N GLU A 96 -24.83 -29.77 4.07
CA GLU A 96 -23.65 -29.70 3.18
C GLU A 96 -23.67 -28.42 2.33
N GLU A 97 -24.82 -28.05 1.78
CA GLU A 97 -24.97 -26.79 1.03
C GLU A 97 -24.70 -25.56 1.91
N LEU A 98 -25.17 -25.56 3.17
CA LEU A 98 -24.88 -24.50 4.13
C LEU A 98 -23.38 -24.39 4.41
N HIS A 99 -22.69 -25.50 4.65
CA HIS A 99 -21.24 -25.49 4.86
C HIS A 99 -20.47 -24.99 3.64
N LEU A 100 -20.92 -25.35 2.43
CA LEU A 100 -20.34 -24.83 1.20
C LEU A 100 -20.55 -23.31 1.09
N LEU A 101 -21.72 -22.82 1.47
CA LEU A 101 -22.04 -21.39 1.47
C LEU A 101 -21.19 -20.61 2.48
N GLU A 102 -21.05 -21.13 3.70
CA GLU A 102 -20.18 -20.56 4.75
C GLU A 102 -18.72 -20.48 4.29
N HIS A 103 -18.21 -21.56 3.69
CA HIS A 103 -16.86 -21.57 3.16
C HIS A 103 -16.68 -20.55 2.02
N THR A 104 -17.68 -20.42 1.16
CA THR A 104 -17.67 -19.44 0.07
C THR A 104 -17.70 -18.01 0.60
N GLU A 105 -18.47 -17.74 1.67
CA GLU A 105 -18.50 -16.46 2.36
C GLU A 105 -17.13 -16.11 2.94
N GLU A 106 -16.47 -17.05 3.63
CA GLU A 106 -15.12 -16.86 4.16
C GLU A 106 -14.11 -16.53 3.04
N CYS A 107 -14.20 -17.22 1.90
CA CYS A 107 -13.38 -16.94 0.73
C CYS A 107 -13.60 -15.51 0.21
N TYR A 108 -14.84 -15.03 0.18
CA TYR A 108 -15.14 -13.66 -0.22
C TYR A 108 -14.62 -12.63 0.77
N VAL A 109 -14.70 -12.89 2.07
CA VAL A 109 -14.13 -12.00 3.10
C VAL A 109 -12.63 -11.85 2.89
N ASN A 110 -11.91 -12.96 2.71
CA ASN A 110 -10.47 -12.95 2.43
C ASN A 110 -10.14 -12.18 1.15
N LEU A 111 -10.90 -12.40 0.07
CA LEU A 111 -10.72 -11.66 -1.18
C LEU A 111 -10.91 -10.15 -1.00
N VAL A 112 -11.91 -9.73 -0.24
CA VAL A 112 -12.15 -8.30 0.03
C VAL A 112 -11.00 -7.68 0.81
N ASP A 113 -10.45 -8.41 1.78
CA ASP A 113 -9.29 -7.95 2.55
C ASP A 113 -8.01 -7.85 1.69
N ASP A 114 -7.76 -8.83 0.82
CA ASP A 114 -6.66 -8.79 -0.15
C ASP A 114 -6.79 -7.61 -1.12
N MET A 115 -8.02 -7.33 -1.58
CA MET A 115 -8.31 -6.17 -2.42
C MET A 115 -8.08 -4.86 -1.68
N ARG A 116 -8.46 -4.76 -0.40
CA ARG A 116 -8.18 -3.59 0.45
C ARG A 116 -6.68 -3.38 0.64
N CYS A 117 -5.93 -4.43 0.94
CA CYS A 117 -4.48 -4.39 1.05
C CYS A 117 -3.83 -3.92 -0.25
N THR A 118 -4.26 -4.47 -1.38
CA THR A 118 -3.77 -4.10 -2.71
C THR A 118 -4.08 -2.64 -3.03
N LYS A 119 -5.30 -2.18 -2.77
CA LYS A 119 -5.70 -0.77 -2.92
C LYS A 119 -4.80 0.16 -2.11
N ASN A 120 -4.53 -0.17 -0.84
CA ASN A 120 -3.68 0.65 0.02
C ASN A 120 -2.24 0.74 -0.53
N LYS A 121 -1.71 -0.38 -1.02
CA LYS A 121 -0.38 -0.43 -1.65
C LYS A 121 -0.33 0.44 -2.91
N ILE A 122 -1.33 0.34 -3.79
CA ILE A 122 -1.41 1.16 -5.01
C ILE A 122 -1.49 2.64 -4.66
N ASN A 123 -2.32 3.01 -3.68
CA ASN A 123 -2.45 4.40 -3.24
C ASN A 123 -1.13 4.97 -2.70
N SER A 124 -0.38 4.17 -1.93
CA SER A 124 0.95 4.58 -1.45
C SER A 124 1.90 4.83 -2.62
N GLN A 125 1.97 3.90 -3.58
CA GLN A 125 2.83 4.04 -4.76
C GLN A 125 2.44 5.24 -5.63
N LEU A 126 1.14 5.51 -5.75
CA LEU A 126 0.64 6.67 -6.46
C LEU A 126 1.07 7.98 -5.78
N GLY A 127 0.95 8.05 -4.45
CA GLY A 127 1.41 9.22 -3.69
C GLY A 127 2.93 9.45 -3.80
N ASP A 128 3.72 8.38 -3.82
CA ASP A 128 5.17 8.48 -4.03
C ASP A 128 5.51 9.05 -5.42
N LEU A 129 4.81 8.56 -6.46
CA LEU A 129 4.99 9.06 -7.83
C LEU A 129 4.55 10.51 -8.00
N GLU A 130 3.43 10.91 -7.39
CA GLU A 130 2.96 12.31 -7.39
C GLU A 130 3.98 13.25 -6.74
N ASN A 131 4.58 12.82 -5.63
CA ASN A 131 5.68 13.56 -4.99
C ASN A 131 6.91 13.65 -5.88
N GLU A 132 7.30 12.55 -6.53
CA GLU A 132 8.44 12.52 -7.45
C GLU A 132 8.23 13.48 -8.64
N ILE A 133 7.02 13.48 -9.22
CA ILE A 133 6.64 14.42 -10.29
C ILE A 133 6.78 15.87 -9.81
N SER A 134 6.31 16.20 -8.61
CA SER A 134 6.41 17.54 -8.04
C SER A 134 7.88 17.98 -7.87
N ILE A 135 8.73 17.09 -7.33
CA ILE A 135 10.16 17.34 -7.17
C ILE A 135 10.83 17.60 -8.52
N LEU A 136 10.55 16.75 -9.52
CA LEU A 136 11.12 16.88 -10.86
C LEU A 136 10.67 18.17 -11.56
N THR A 137 9.40 18.53 -11.41
CA THR A 137 8.83 19.76 -12.00
C THR A 137 9.49 21.01 -11.41
N ASN A 138 9.69 21.05 -10.09
CA ASN A 138 10.39 22.15 -9.44
C ASN A 138 11.85 22.23 -9.90
N ARG A 139 12.53 21.09 -9.97
CA ARG A 139 13.92 21.01 -10.45
C ARG A 139 14.06 21.46 -11.90
N GLU A 140 13.11 21.11 -12.76
CA GLU A 140 13.07 21.57 -14.15
C GLU A 140 12.93 23.10 -14.22
N SER A 141 12.03 23.68 -13.43
CA SER A 141 11.86 25.13 -13.35
C SER A 141 13.14 25.84 -12.89
N ASP A 142 13.80 25.30 -11.87
CA ASP A 142 15.06 25.86 -11.37
C ASP A 142 16.18 25.81 -12.44
N LEU A 143 16.32 24.67 -13.12
CA LEU A 143 17.29 24.50 -14.21
C LEU A 143 17.01 25.44 -15.38
N LEU A 144 15.73 25.64 -15.73
CA LEU A 144 15.33 26.56 -16.79
C LEU A 144 15.71 28.00 -16.44
N SER A 145 15.49 28.42 -15.19
CA SER A 145 15.90 29.73 -14.67
C SER A 145 17.42 29.90 -14.73
N GLU A 146 18.19 28.90 -14.31
CA GLU A 146 19.65 28.92 -14.37
C GLU A 146 20.16 29.03 -15.82
N CYS A 147 19.56 28.26 -16.74
CA CYS A 147 19.91 28.30 -18.16
C CYS A 147 19.64 29.68 -18.76
N GLN A 148 18.50 30.29 -18.44
CA GLN A 148 18.18 31.65 -18.89
C GLN A 148 19.16 32.69 -18.33
N ALA A 149 19.55 32.58 -17.06
CA ALA A 149 20.53 33.47 -16.46
C ALA A 149 21.90 33.36 -17.15
N LYS A 150 22.37 32.13 -17.39
CA LYS A 150 23.63 31.89 -18.11
C LYS A 150 23.59 32.38 -19.54
N ALA A 151 22.48 32.20 -20.25
CA ALA A 151 22.31 32.73 -21.61
C ALA A 151 22.44 34.26 -21.64
N ARG A 152 21.79 34.97 -20.70
CA ARG A 152 21.93 36.44 -20.58
C ARG A 152 23.37 36.87 -20.29
N GLN A 153 24.05 36.19 -19.38
CA GLN A 153 25.45 36.47 -19.06
C GLN A 153 26.36 36.27 -20.28
N LEU A 154 26.11 35.22 -21.08
CA LEU A 154 26.87 34.95 -22.28
C LEU A 154 26.65 36.03 -23.35
N GLU A 155 25.41 36.50 -23.53
CA GLU A 155 25.12 37.62 -24.42
C GLU A 155 25.83 38.91 -23.99
N GLU A 156 25.85 39.20 -22.68
CA GLU A 156 26.53 40.38 -22.14
C GLU A 156 28.04 40.32 -22.38
N MET A 157 28.68 39.18 -22.05
CA MET A 157 30.09 38.97 -22.32
C MET A 157 30.41 39.06 -23.82
N GLN A 158 29.54 38.54 -24.69
CA GLN A 158 29.73 38.63 -26.14
C GLN A 158 29.69 40.09 -26.62
N ARG A 159 28.76 40.90 -26.10
CA ARG A 159 28.69 42.33 -26.42
C ARG A 159 29.91 43.09 -25.93
N GLU A 160 30.37 42.82 -24.71
CA GLU A 160 31.55 43.45 -24.14
C GLU A 160 32.82 43.05 -24.91
N ASN A 161 32.99 41.78 -25.23
CA ASN A 161 34.11 41.29 -26.01
C ASN A 161 34.13 41.92 -27.41
N LEU A 162 32.97 42.02 -28.08
CA LEU A 162 32.86 42.72 -29.35
C LEU A 162 33.27 44.20 -29.22
N LYS A 163 32.85 44.88 -28.16
CA LYS A 163 33.23 46.28 -27.89
C LYS A 163 34.74 46.42 -27.71
N LEU A 164 35.35 45.61 -26.83
CA LEU A 164 36.79 45.63 -26.55
C LEU A 164 37.61 45.24 -27.78
N SER A 165 37.16 44.23 -28.54
CA SER A 165 37.81 43.82 -29.80
C SER A 165 37.80 44.95 -30.83
N ASN A 166 36.68 45.66 -30.96
CA ASN A 166 36.57 46.83 -31.83
C ASN A 166 37.46 47.98 -31.36
N GLU A 167 37.54 48.24 -30.05
CA GLU A 167 38.44 49.26 -29.48
C GLU A 167 39.91 48.91 -29.72
N ALA A 168 40.32 47.67 -29.47
CA ALA A 168 41.66 47.17 -29.76
C ALA A 168 41.99 47.32 -31.25
N THR A 169 41.08 46.88 -32.13
CA THR A 169 41.24 47.01 -33.59
C THR A 169 41.41 48.48 -33.99
N ARG A 170 40.63 49.41 -33.43
CA ARG A 170 40.77 50.85 -33.67
C ARG A 170 42.14 51.38 -33.23
N CYS A 171 42.67 50.95 -32.10
CA CYS A 171 43.98 51.37 -31.59
C CYS A 171 45.13 50.95 -32.51
N PHE A 172 45.02 49.81 -33.21
CA PHE A 172 46.04 49.30 -34.13
C PHE A 172 45.85 49.76 -35.59
N THR A 173 44.62 50.05 -36.01
CA THR A 173 44.33 50.45 -37.40
C THR A 173 44.39 51.96 -37.63
N LYS A 174 44.18 52.77 -36.58
CA LYS A 174 44.29 54.23 -36.69
C LYS A 174 45.76 54.64 -36.56
N ILE A 175 46.29 55.30 -37.59
CA ILE A 175 47.64 55.90 -37.55
C ILE A 175 47.70 56.84 -36.34
N GLN A 176 48.49 56.46 -35.33
CA GLN A 176 48.65 57.28 -34.13
C GLN A 176 49.58 58.46 -34.43
N SER A 177 49.03 59.66 -34.35
CA SER A 177 49.77 60.92 -34.40
C SER A 177 49.45 61.71 -33.13
N PRO A 178 50.42 61.89 -32.21
CA PRO A 178 51.83 61.52 -32.33
C PRO A 178 52.11 60.02 -32.07
N PRO A 179 53.30 59.51 -32.47
CA PRO A 179 53.69 58.11 -32.27
C PRO A 179 53.64 57.66 -30.80
N LEU A 180 53.35 56.37 -30.60
CA LEU A 180 53.22 55.69 -29.29
C LEU A 180 54.38 55.91 -28.32
N PHE A 181 55.56 56.27 -28.83
CA PHE A 181 56.72 56.50 -28.00
C PHE A 181 56.94 57.99 -27.69
N ILE A 182 56.44 58.41 -26.53
CA ILE A 182 56.51 59.78 -25.99
C ILE A 182 57.95 60.33 -26.05
N HIS A 183 58.97 59.48 -25.84
CA HIS A 183 60.39 59.86 -25.79
C HIS A 183 60.97 60.47 -27.08
N GLN A 184 60.22 60.46 -28.19
CA GLN A 184 60.63 61.09 -29.46
C GLN A 184 60.01 62.48 -29.65
N LEU A 185 59.24 62.98 -28.68
CA LEU A 185 58.65 64.31 -28.72
C LEU A 185 59.64 65.37 -28.22
N PRO A 186 59.51 66.64 -28.68
CA PRO A 186 60.21 67.76 -28.05
C PRO A 186 59.99 67.77 -26.53
N ILE A 187 61.04 68.10 -25.76
CA ILE A 187 61.08 67.97 -24.29
C ILE A 187 59.84 68.57 -23.62
N ASP A 188 59.38 69.74 -24.07
CA ASP A 188 58.21 70.41 -23.48
C ASP A 188 56.92 69.60 -23.68
N GLN A 189 56.76 68.96 -24.85
CA GLN A 189 55.62 68.09 -25.13
C GLN A 189 55.74 66.76 -24.40
N TYR A 190 56.96 66.23 -24.24
CA TYR A 190 57.21 65.03 -23.42
C TYR A 190 56.78 65.26 -21.97
N LEU A 191 57.24 66.36 -21.34
CA LEU A 191 56.92 66.70 -19.96
C LEU A 191 55.41 66.90 -19.75
N LEU A 192 54.76 67.65 -20.63
CA LEU A 192 53.31 67.86 -20.57
C LEU A 192 52.52 66.55 -20.67
N LYS A 193 52.97 65.62 -21.53
CA LYS A 193 52.35 64.30 -21.68
C LYS A 193 52.61 63.40 -20.48
N CYS A 194 53.80 63.45 -19.88
CA CYS A 194 54.09 62.77 -18.62
C CYS A 194 53.21 63.28 -17.48
N GLU A 195 53.01 64.60 -17.33
CA GLU A 195 52.10 65.15 -16.33
C GLU A 195 50.65 64.71 -16.56
N THR A 196 50.21 64.71 -17.82
CA THR A 196 48.87 64.25 -18.20
C THR A 196 48.69 62.76 -17.89
N PHE A 197 49.68 61.93 -18.21
CA PHE A 197 49.70 60.51 -17.86
C PHE A 197 49.64 60.30 -16.34
N MET A 198 50.43 61.04 -15.56
CA MET A 198 50.42 60.95 -14.10
C MET A 198 49.05 61.31 -13.51
N LYS A 199 48.34 62.29 -14.09
CA LYS A 199 46.96 62.64 -13.67
C LYS A 199 45.98 61.49 -13.95
N TYR A 200 46.01 60.92 -15.15
CA TYR A 200 45.15 59.80 -15.50
C TYR A 200 45.49 58.52 -14.71
N PHE A 201 46.77 58.27 -14.47
CA PHE A 201 47.22 57.17 -13.63
C PHE A 201 46.74 57.34 -12.18
N THR A 202 46.80 58.56 -11.63
CA THR A 202 46.27 58.86 -10.29
C THR A 202 44.75 58.64 -10.22
N LEU A 203 44.00 59.04 -11.25
CA LEU A 203 42.56 58.80 -11.35
C LEU A 203 42.25 57.30 -11.42
N TYR A 204 42.94 56.56 -12.29
CA TYR A 204 42.80 55.11 -12.41
C TYR A 204 43.09 54.41 -11.09
N MET A 205 44.16 54.82 -10.39
CA MET A 205 44.50 54.30 -9.07
C MET A 205 43.40 54.58 -8.04
N LYS A 206 42.82 55.79 -8.00
CA LYS A 206 41.72 56.12 -7.08
C LYS A 206 40.43 55.35 -7.35
N GLU A 207 40.15 55.05 -8.61
CA GLU A 207 38.90 54.39 -9.04
C GLU A 207 38.96 52.87 -8.88
N ASN A 208 40.12 52.25 -9.15
CA ASN A 208 40.29 50.80 -9.12
C ASN A 208 40.89 50.29 -7.81
N PHE A 209 41.65 51.12 -7.11
CA PHE A 209 42.10 50.86 -5.75
C PHE A 209 41.44 51.90 -4.87
N LYS A 210 40.54 51.48 -3.98
CA LYS A 210 39.94 52.37 -2.96
C LYS A 210 41.05 52.85 -2.02
N ILE A 211 41.82 53.85 -2.44
CA ILE A 211 42.71 54.60 -1.54
C ILE A 211 41.74 55.40 -0.67
N GLN A 212 41.31 54.77 0.42
CA GLN A 212 40.47 55.36 1.44
C GLN A 212 41.21 56.59 1.96
N ASP A 213 40.67 57.77 1.66
CA ASP A 213 41.05 58.98 2.37
C ASP A 213 40.82 58.71 3.86
N TYR A 214 41.81 59.09 4.69
CA TYR A 214 42.00 58.70 6.10
C TYR A 214 40.84 59.05 7.08
N THR A 215 39.69 59.50 6.57
CA THR A 215 38.55 60.00 7.34
C THR A 215 37.44 58.96 7.58
N ASP A 216 37.41 57.85 6.84
CA ASP A 216 36.35 56.81 6.98
C ASP A 216 36.66 55.70 8.00
N LEU A 217 37.83 55.71 8.65
CA LEU A 217 38.20 54.65 9.61
C LEU A 217 37.37 54.73 10.91
N ASP A 218 36.89 55.92 11.31
CA ASP A 218 36.14 56.11 12.56
C ASP A 218 34.71 55.56 12.53
N ASN A 219 34.09 55.44 11.35
CA ASN A 219 32.71 54.94 11.24
C ASN A 219 32.62 53.40 11.33
N THR A 220 33.70 52.68 11.02
CA THR A 220 33.72 51.21 11.09
C THR A 220 33.77 50.66 12.52
N ALA A 221 34.24 51.45 13.49
CA ALA A 221 34.29 51.06 14.89
C ALA A 221 32.89 50.98 15.53
N VAL A 222 31.92 51.76 15.04
CA VAL A 222 30.55 51.83 15.58
C VAL A 222 29.69 50.65 15.10
N ASP A 223 29.87 50.18 13.86
CA ASP A 223 29.14 49.03 13.33
C ASP A 223 29.58 47.71 13.99
N HIS A 224 30.86 47.60 14.39
CA HIS A 224 31.37 46.41 15.07
C HIS A 224 30.87 46.25 16.51
N THR A 225 30.65 47.36 17.24
CA THR A 225 30.06 47.32 18.58
C THR A 225 28.57 46.97 18.53
N GLU A 226 27.82 47.52 17.60
CA GLU A 226 26.39 47.22 17.46
C GLU A 226 26.12 45.76 17.05
N PHE A 227 26.99 45.18 16.22
CA PHE A 227 26.93 43.76 15.85
C PHE A 227 27.31 42.84 17.02
N SER A 228 28.28 43.24 17.85
CA SER A 228 28.68 42.51 19.06
C SER A 228 27.55 42.45 20.09
N ASP A 229 26.84 43.54 20.32
CA ASP A 229 25.72 43.60 21.26
C ASP A 229 24.54 42.72 20.80
N LYS A 230 24.25 42.71 19.49
CA LYS A 230 23.25 41.82 18.88
C LYS A 230 23.63 40.34 19.07
N LEU A 231 24.90 39.98 18.86
CA LEU A 231 25.40 38.62 19.11
C LEU A 231 25.29 38.21 20.58
N GLN A 232 25.59 39.13 21.51
CA GLN A 232 25.54 38.84 22.93
C GLN A 232 24.10 38.73 23.46
N SER A 233 23.16 39.50 22.91
CA SER A 233 21.73 39.35 23.20
C SER A 233 21.17 38.02 22.68
N LEU A 234 21.60 37.59 21.48
CA LEU A 234 21.21 36.30 20.91
C LEU A 234 21.74 35.14 21.76
N ALA A 235 23.00 35.19 22.19
CA ALA A 235 23.60 34.18 23.06
C ALA A 235 22.83 34.01 24.38
N LYS A 236 22.47 35.13 25.04
CA LYS A 236 21.64 35.09 26.27
C LYS A 236 20.26 34.51 26.04
N SER A 237 19.63 34.77 24.88
CA SER A 237 18.32 34.19 24.56
C SER A 237 18.40 32.68 24.37
N MET A 238 19.45 32.17 23.72
CA MET A 238 19.65 30.73 23.55
C MET A 238 19.92 30.03 24.89
N GLU A 239 20.68 30.66 25.77
CA GLU A 239 20.95 30.15 27.12
C GLU A 239 19.67 30.10 27.98
N TYR A 240 18.79 31.10 27.84
CA TYR A 240 17.47 31.09 28.47
C TYR A 240 16.59 29.92 27.98
N TYR A 241 16.45 29.74 26.66
CA TYR A 241 15.62 28.67 26.09
C TYR A 241 16.15 27.27 26.40
N THR A 242 17.47 27.10 26.45
CA THR A 242 18.07 25.82 26.84
C THR A 242 17.82 25.49 28.31
N LEU A 243 17.91 26.47 29.21
CA LEU A 243 17.56 26.28 30.62
C LEU A 243 16.07 25.98 30.82
N GLU A 244 15.19 26.61 30.04
CA GLU A 244 13.75 26.37 30.10
C GLU A 244 13.39 24.95 29.62
N TYR A 245 14.01 24.50 28.52
CA TYR A 245 13.90 23.13 28.04
C TYR A 245 14.38 22.09 29.06
N ILE A 246 15.50 22.36 29.74
CA ILE A 246 16.02 21.48 30.81
C ILE A 246 15.04 21.44 31.99
N LYS A 247 14.47 22.58 32.41
CA LYS A 247 13.49 22.64 33.50
C LYS A 247 12.20 21.89 33.17
N GLU A 248 11.71 22.01 31.94
CA GLU A 248 10.52 21.29 31.47
C GLU A 248 10.75 19.78 31.48
N LYS A 249 11.90 19.33 30.97
CA LYS A 249 12.31 17.92 30.98
C LYS A 249 12.57 17.37 32.39
N ALA A 250 13.00 18.22 33.33
CA ALA A 250 13.15 17.84 34.73
C ALA A 250 11.78 17.69 35.43
N LYS A 251 10.83 18.60 35.16
CA LYS A 251 9.45 18.50 35.67
C LYS A 251 8.73 17.25 35.17
N SER A 252 8.88 16.90 33.90
CA SER A 252 8.26 15.71 33.30
C SER A 252 8.82 14.39 33.86
N ARG A 253 10.04 14.40 34.42
CA ARG A 253 10.64 13.22 35.09
C ARG A 253 10.32 13.12 36.57
N ALA A 254 9.91 14.20 37.22
CA ALA A 254 9.52 14.21 38.64
C ALA A 254 8.02 13.90 38.86
N THR A 255 7.24 13.75 37.78
CA THR A 255 5.80 13.44 37.79
C THR A 255 5.49 11.99 37.39
N HIS A 256 6.51 11.13 37.30
CA HIS A 256 6.43 9.68 37.19
C HIS A 256 7.11 9.03 38.39
#